data_AF-A0A1P8Q155-F1
#
_entry.id   AF-A0A1P8Q155-F1
#
_cell.length_a   1.000
_cell.length_b   1.000
_cell.length_c   1.000
_cell.angle_alpha   90.00
_cell.angle_beta   90.00
_cell.angle_gamma   90.00
#
_symmetry.space_group_name_H-M   'P 1'
#
loop_
_entity.id
_entity.type
_entity.pdbx_description
1 polymer ?
#
loop_
_entity_poly.entity_id
_entity_poly.type
_entity_poly.pdbx_seq_one_letter_code
_entity_poly.pdbx_strand_id
1 'polypeptide(L)'
;MSPESITIFPYKPFDIEYGMTIFNLQNEEEFSNLLFNLNQLKKHEAFIDDVDQYIHFYVDEEDNLKTSLKQVAMLGDLTSYNINSVGNLKLVFQKIVADNQVINRDKLESLNKLTNLFLIPSMVTTKIFIMI
;
A
#
# COMPACT_ATOMS: atom_id res chain seq x y z
N MET A 1 -17.27 17.61 11.69
CA MET A 1 -16.29 16.78 12.42
C MET A 1 -15.57 15.96 11.37
N SER A 2 -14.25 15.80 11.49
CA SER A 2 -13.55 14.85 10.62
C SER A 2 -14.17 13.47 10.87
N PRO A 3 -14.57 12.70 9.85
CA PRO A 3 -15.08 11.34 10.08
C PRO A 3 -13.99 10.42 10.65
N GLU A 4 -12.73 10.84 10.55
CA GLU A 4 -11.56 10.06 10.92
C GLU A 4 -11.07 10.44 12.33
N SER A 5 -11.02 9.47 13.24
CA SER A 5 -10.50 9.65 14.60
C SER A 5 -9.73 8.43 15.10
N ILE A 6 -8.89 8.63 16.10
CA ILE A 6 -8.12 7.59 16.77
C ILE A 6 -8.34 7.63 18.27
N THR A 7 -8.57 6.48 18.89
CA THR A 7 -8.55 6.34 20.34
C THR A 7 -7.29 5.63 20.77
N ILE A 8 -6.59 6.18 21.76
CA ILE A 8 -5.46 5.54 22.45
C ILE A 8 -5.89 5.42 23.92
N PHE A 9 -6.16 4.23 24.41
CA PHE A 9 -6.66 4.05 25.79
C PHE A 9 -5.64 4.60 26.81
N PRO A 10 -6.08 5.32 27.87
CA PRO A 10 -7.47 5.60 28.29
C PRO A 10 -8.02 6.94 27.77
N TYR A 11 -7.36 7.57 26.81
CA TYR A 11 -7.77 8.88 26.30
C TYR A 11 -9.04 8.80 25.47
N LYS A 12 -9.74 9.94 25.40
CA LYS A 12 -10.87 10.10 24.48
C LYS A 12 -10.38 10.08 23.02
N PRO A 13 -11.25 9.73 22.06
CA PRO A 13 -10.91 9.81 20.65
C PRO A 13 -10.36 11.20 20.27
N PHE A 14 -9.31 11.20 19.46
CA PHE A 14 -8.70 12.39 18.87
C PHE A 14 -9.05 12.44 17.38
N ASP A 15 -9.43 13.61 16.88
CA ASP A 15 -9.67 13.80 15.45
C ASP A 15 -8.35 13.68 14.67
N ILE A 16 -8.39 12.96 13.55
CA ILE A 16 -7.31 12.94 12.57
C ILE A 16 -7.66 13.94 11.47
N GLU A 17 -6.80 14.92 11.27
CA GLU A 17 -6.95 15.91 10.20
C GLU A 17 -6.26 15.41 8.91
N TYR A 18 -6.80 15.82 7.76
CA TYR A 18 -6.17 15.59 6.46
C TYR A 18 -4.82 16.32 6.39
N GLY A 19 -3.72 15.58 6.53
CA GLY A 19 -2.36 16.10 6.48
C GLY A 19 -1.45 15.45 7.52
N MET A 20 -1.19 16.16 8.61
CA MET A 20 -0.28 15.71 9.67
C MET A 20 -0.89 15.97 11.04
N THR A 21 -1.12 14.89 11.78
CA THR A 21 -1.49 14.94 13.21
C THR A 21 -0.27 14.55 14.04
N ILE A 22 0.13 15.40 14.99
CA ILE A 22 1.28 15.16 15.87
C ILE A 22 0.78 14.78 17.27
N PHE A 23 1.12 13.58 17.71
CA PHE A 23 0.86 13.11 19.08
C PHE A 23 2.12 13.26 19.92
N ASN A 24 2.03 13.99 21.03
CA ASN A 24 3.12 14.14 21.99
C ASN A 24 2.75 13.44 23.30
N LEU A 25 3.36 12.28 23.55
CA LEU A 25 3.24 11.56 24.82
C LEU A 25 4.39 11.96 25.74
N GLN A 26 4.07 12.62 26.84
CA GLN A 26 5.07 13.07 27.81
C GLN A 26 5.51 11.96 28.76
N ASN A 27 4.68 10.95 28.96
CA ASN A 27 4.97 9.81 29.81
C ASN A 27 5.69 8.72 29.00
N GLU A 28 6.88 8.32 29.44
CA GLU A 28 7.73 7.32 28.77
C GLU A 28 7.12 5.91 28.77
N GLU A 29 6.42 5.55 29.85
CA GLU A 29 5.71 4.27 29.97
C GLU A 29 4.53 4.22 28.98
N GLU A 30 3.74 5.28 28.90
CA GLU A 30 2.65 5.40 27.92
C GLU A 30 3.17 5.34 26.48
N PHE A 31 4.26 6.06 26.20
CA PHE A 31 4.90 6.02 24.89
C PHE A 31 5.40 4.61 24.53
N SER A 32 6.06 3.93 25.46
CA SER A 32 6.58 2.57 25.26
C SER A 32 5.45 1.56 25.04
N ASN A 33 4.37 1.67 25.82
CA ASN A 33 3.18 0.85 25.68
C ASN A 33 2.50 1.06 24.32
N LEU A 34 2.37 2.32 23.88
CA LEU A 34 1.85 2.64 22.55
C LEU A 34 2.71 1.98 21.46
N LEU A 35 4.03 2.16 21.52
CA LEU A 35 4.95 1.63 20.52
C LEU A 35 4.91 0.09 20.45
N PHE A 36 4.84 -0.57 21.62
CA PHE A 36 4.69 -2.02 21.69
C PHE A 36 3.40 -2.48 21.02
N ASN A 37 2.26 -1.85 21.35
CA ASN A 37 0.95 -2.19 20.79
C ASN A 37 0.88 -1.93 19.27
N LEU A 38 1.45 -0.83 18.78
CA LEU A 38 1.59 -0.58 17.34
C LEU A 38 2.40 -1.68 16.65
N ASN A 39 3.52 -2.12 17.25
CA ASN A 39 4.32 -3.19 16.67
C ASN A 39 3.58 -4.54 16.61
N GLN A 40 2.77 -4.85 17.63
CA GLN A 40 1.92 -6.05 17.62
C GLN A 40 0.83 -5.97 16.54
N LEU A 41 0.21 -4.80 16.36
CA LEU A 41 -0.73 -4.56 15.26
C LEU A 41 -0.06 -4.74 13.88
N LYS A 42 1.14 -4.18 13.70
CA LYS A 42 1.92 -4.32 12.45
C LYS A 42 2.20 -5.78 12.10
N LYS A 43 2.54 -6.61 13.09
CA LYS A 43 2.81 -8.04 12.88
C LYS A 43 1.55 -8.90 12.79
N HIS A 44 0.37 -8.30 12.91
CA HIS A 44 -0.91 -8.99 13.00
C HIS A 44 -0.97 -9.96 14.20
N GLU A 45 -0.20 -9.69 15.26
CA GLU A 45 -0.08 -10.54 16.46
C GLU A 45 -1.10 -10.17 17.56
N ALA A 46 -1.60 -8.92 17.57
CA ALA A 46 -2.77 -8.57 18.36
C ALA A 46 -4.02 -9.07 17.63
N PHE A 47 -4.81 -9.92 18.28
CA PHE A 47 -6.02 -10.47 17.68
C PHE A 47 -7.00 -9.33 17.37
N ILE A 48 -7.47 -9.32 16.12
CA ILE A 48 -8.43 -8.35 15.58
C ILE A 48 -9.75 -8.32 16.40
N ASP A 49 -9.99 -9.35 17.21
CA ASP A 49 -11.20 -9.52 18.03
C ASP A 49 -10.97 -9.23 19.53
N ASP A 50 -9.80 -8.72 19.94
CA ASP A 50 -9.58 -8.30 21.33
C ASP A 50 -10.36 -7.01 21.62
N VAL A 51 -11.39 -7.13 22.46
CA VAL A 51 -12.26 -6.02 22.90
C VAL A 51 -11.46 -4.96 23.69
N ASP A 52 -10.26 -5.34 24.17
CA ASP A 52 -9.32 -4.51 24.92
C ASP A 52 -8.20 -3.92 24.04
N GLN A 53 -8.47 -3.68 22.75
CA GLN A 53 -7.50 -3.03 21.86
C GLN A 53 -7.10 -1.64 22.40
N TYR A 54 -5.81 -1.48 22.68
CA TYR A 54 -5.21 -0.24 23.18
C TYR A 54 -5.34 0.93 22.18
N ILE A 55 -5.46 0.64 20.89
CA ILE A 55 -5.54 1.62 19.79
C ILE A 55 -6.70 1.26 18.87
N HIS A 56 -7.57 2.22 18.60
CA HIS A 56 -8.68 2.08 17.65
C HIS A 56 -8.66 3.18 16.60
N PHE A 57 -8.79 2.80 15.32
CA PHE A 57 -8.93 3.72 14.21
C PHE A 57 -10.39 3.72 13.73
N TYR A 58 -11.03 4.88 13.73
CA TYR A 58 -12.36 5.09 13.19
C TYR A 58 -12.18 5.89 11.91
N VAL A 59 -12.31 5.25 10.76
CA VAL A 59 -11.94 5.85 9.46
C VAL A 59 -13.16 6.00 8.54
N ASP A 60 -14.26 5.31 8.85
CA ASP A 60 -15.56 5.43 8.21
C ASP A 60 -16.65 5.24 9.28
N GLU A 61 -17.79 5.92 9.13
CA GLU A 61 -18.94 5.80 10.03
C GLU A 61 -19.53 4.38 10.00
N GLU A 62 -19.33 3.64 8.90
CA GLU A 62 -19.74 2.24 8.72
C GLU A 62 -18.60 1.22 8.93
N ASP A 63 -17.38 1.65 9.31
CA ASP A 63 -16.23 0.74 9.35
C ASP A 63 -16.30 -0.24 10.52
N ASN A 64 -16.52 -1.52 10.20
CA ASN A 64 -16.46 -2.61 11.15
C ASN A 64 -14.99 -3.00 11.44
N LEU A 65 -14.19 -2.15 12.10
CA LEU A 65 -12.88 -2.40 12.75
C LEU A 65 -11.74 -3.11 11.96
N LYS A 66 -12.04 -3.86 10.89
CA LYS A 66 -11.16 -4.85 10.23
C LYS A 66 -10.63 -4.35 8.90
N THR A 67 -11.33 -3.42 8.25
CA THR A 67 -11.02 -2.95 6.90
C THR A 67 -10.00 -1.82 6.90
N SER A 68 -10.09 -0.90 7.85
CA SER A 68 -9.17 0.23 8.05
C SER A 68 -7.75 -0.18 8.40
N LEU A 69 -7.54 -1.20 9.23
CA LEU A 69 -6.17 -1.62 9.60
C LEU A 69 -5.32 -2.07 8.39
N LYS A 70 -5.94 -2.61 7.33
CA LYS A 70 -5.23 -2.93 6.07
C LYS A 70 -4.76 -1.69 5.31
N GLN A 71 -5.34 -0.53 5.61
CA GLN A 71 -5.01 0.75 5.00
C GLN A 71 -3.94 1.51 5.81
N VAL A 72 -3.69 1.12 7.05
CA VAL A 72 -2.69 1.75 7.92
C VAL A 72 -1.30 1.16 7.65
N ALA A 73 -0.34 2.03 7.35
CA ALA A 73 1.08 1.67 7.23
C ALA A 73 1.85 2.18 8.45
N MET A 74 2.52 1.27 9.17
CA MET A 74 3.35 1.64 10.33
C MET A 74 4.83 1.69 9.98
N LEU A 75 5.39 2.89 10.02
CA LEU A 75 6.78 3.21 9.70
C LEU A 75 7.55 3.54 10.98
N GLY A 76 8.40 2.62 11.43
CA GLY A 76 9.25 2.83 12.62
C GLY A 76 10.66 3.29 12.28
N ASP A 77 11.24 2.74 11.21
CA ASP A 77 12.55 3.14 10.69
C ASP A 77 12.41 3.53 9.22
N LEU A 78 12.70 4.81 8.94
CA LEU A 78 12.61 5.38 7.60
C LEU A 78 13.71 4.87 6.68
N THR A 79 14.84 4.42 7.21
CA THR A 79 15.99 3.96 6.43
C THR A 79 15.80 2.54 5.89
N SER A 80 15.07 1.69 6.62
CA SER A 80 14.76 0.32 6.20
C SER A 80 13.42 0.18 5.47
N TYR A 81 12.61 1.24 5.39
CA TYR A 81 11.35 1.19 4.66
C TYR A 81 11.60 1.02 3.14
N ASN A 82 11.21 -0.14 2.62
CA ASN A 82 11.36 -0.43 1.20
C ASN A 82 10.24 0.24 0.38
N ILE A 83 10.50 1.49 -0.03
CA ILE A 83 9.62 2.25 -0.93
C ILE A 83 9.41 1.51 -2.26
N ASN A 84 10.41 0.76 -2.72
CA ASN A 84 10.39 -0.02 -3.96
C ASN A 84 9.86 -1.45 -3.77
N SER A 85 8.96 -1.66 -2.81
CA SER A 85 8.29 -2.95 -2.64
C SER A 85 7.54 -3.35 -3.92
N VAL A 86 7.36 -4.66 -4.13
CA VAL A 86 6.63 -5.19 -5.31
C VAL A 86 5.23 -4.58 -5.42
N GLY A 87 4.55 -4.36 -4.30
CA GLY A 87 3.24 -3.73 -4.26
C GLY A 87 3.28 -2.28 -4.77
N ASN A 88 4.23 -1.48 -4.26
CA ASN A 88 4.38 -0.08 -4.67
C ASN A 88 4.79 0.03 -6.14
N LEU A 89 5.74 -0.79 -6.60
CA LEU A 89 6.16 -0.81 -8.00
C LEU A 89 5.02 -1.20 -8.94
N LYS A 90 4.17 -2.16 -8.55
CA LYS A 90 2.98 -2.52 -9.33
C LYS A 90 2.05 -1.33 -9.53
N LEU A 91 1.79 -0.54 -8.48
CA LEU A 91 0.96 0.67 -8.56
C LEU A 91 1.58 1.73 -9.47
N VAL A 92 2.90 1.96 -9.34
CA VAL A 92 3.63 2.89 -10.21
C VAL A 92 3.55 2.45 -11.68
N PHE A 93 3.80 1.18 -11.97
CA PHE A 93 3.71 0.66 -13.35
C PHE A 93 2.30 0.76 -13.91
N GLN A 94 1.27 0.46 -13.12
CA GLN A 94 -0.12 0.64 -13.54
C GLN A 94 -0.42 2.10 -13.90
N LYS A 95 0.07 3.05 -13.10
CA LYS A 95 -0.08 4.48 -13.38
C LYS A 95 0.67 4.90 -14.64
N ILE A 96 1.92 4.45 -14.82
CA ILE A 96 2.70 4.70 -16.04
C ILE A 96 1.99 4.18 -17.30
N VAL A 97 1.42 2.98 -17.24
CA VAL A 97 0.66 2.39 -18.35
C VAL A 97 -0.57 3.23 -18.64
N ALA A 98 -1.35 3.59 -17.61
CA ALA A 98 -2.54 4.42 -17.76
C ALA A 98 -2.21 5.79 -18.38
N ASP A 99 -1.16 6.46 -17.90
CA ASP A 99 -0.76 7.77 -18.42
C ASP A 99 -0.25 7.67 -19.87
N ASN A 100 0.49 6.61 -20.21
CA ASN A 100 0.97 6.40 -21.58
C ASN A 100 -0.13 5.99 -22.55
N GLN A 101 -1.19 5.30 -22.09
CA GLN A 101 -2.38 5.04 -22.90
C GLN A 101 -3.11 6.33 -23.29
N VAL A 102 -2.93 7.42 -22.55
CA VAL A 102 -3.52 8.72 -22.88
C VAL A 102 -2.55 9.55 -23.73
N ILE A 103 -1.26 9.58 -23.39
CA ILE A 103 -0.29 10.50 -23.98
C ILE A 103 0.34 9.96 -25.28
N ASN A 104 0.67 8.66 -25.32
CA ASN A 104 1.53 8.08 -26.35
C ASN A 104 0.93 6.85 -27.05
N ARG A 105 -0.38 6.64 -26.93
CA ARG A 105 -1.09 5.44 -27.41
C ARG A 105 -0.72 5.05 -28.83
N ASP A 106 -0.86 5.99 -29.76
CA ASP A 106 -0.72 5.71 -31.19
C ASP A 106 0.73 5.38 -31.57
N LYS A 107 1.71 5.99 -30.89
CA LYS A 107 3.13 5.67 -31.03
C LYS A 107 3.44 4.28 -30.48
N LEU A 108 2.91 3.94 -29.30
CA LEU A 108 3.09 2.61 -28.71
C LEU A 108 2.44 1.52 -29.57
N GLU A 109 1.26 1.77 -30.12
CA GLU A 109 0.59 0.81 -31.01
C GLU A 109 1.39 0.62 -32.31
N SER A 110 1.93 1.71 -32.88
CA SER A 110 2.81 1.64 -34.06
C SER A 110 4.09 0.84 -33.78
N LEU A 111 4.77 1.11 -32.66
CA LEU A 111 5.97 0.37 -32.26
C LEU A 111 5.67 -1.10 -31.97
N ASN A 112 4.53 -1.42 -31.34
CA ASN A 112 4.11 -2.79 -31.13
C ASN A 112 3.84 -3.52 -32.45
N LYS A 113 3.19 -2.86 -33.42
CA LYS A 113 2.98 -3.43 -34.76
C LYS A 113 4.31 -3.69 -35.47
N LEU A 114 5.25 -2.75 -35.42
CA LEU A 114 6.59 -2.94 -35.99
C LEU A 114 7.34 -4.08 -35.31
N THR A 115 7.35 -4.12 -33.99
CA THR A 115 8.02 -5.17 -33.21
C THR A 115 7.44 -6.55 -33.55
N ASN A 116 6.11 -6.68 -33.60
CA ASN A 116 5.46 -7.91 -34.01
C ASN A 116 5.80 -8.29 -35.45
N LEU A 117 5.88 -7.30 -36.37
CA LEU A 117 6.30 -7.53 -37.75
C LEU A 117 7.76 -7.97 -37.86
N PHE A 118 8.65 -7.59 -36.94
CA PHE A 118 10.04 -8.08 -36.91
C PHE A 118 10.14 -9.48 -36.28
N LEU A 119 9.37 -9.76 -35.24
CA LEU A 119 9.43 -11.02 -34.52
C LEU A 119 8.70 -12.16 -35.24
N ILE A 120 7.54 -11.92 -35.84
CA ILE A 120 6.73 -12.96 -36.50
C ILE A 120 7.49 -13.65 -37.66
N PRO A 121 8.14 -12.94 -38.59
CA PRO A 121 8.92 -13.56 -39.64
C PRO A 121 10.09 -14.37 -39.08
N SER A 122 10.78 -13.88 -38.04
CA SER A 122 11.92 -14.58 -37.43
C SER A 122 11.53 -15.93 -36.81
N MET A 123 10.31 -16.05 -36.27
CA MET A 123 9.78 -17.30 -35.74
C MET A 123 9.32 -18.27 -36.84
N VAL A 124 8.80 -17.74 -37.95
CA VAL A 124 8.36 -18.56 -39.10
C VAL A 124 9.53 -19.04 -39.98
N THR A 125 10.68 -18.33 -39.99
CA THR A 125 11.90 -18.78 -40.68
C THR A 125 12.63 -19.92 -39.99
N THR A 126 12.27 -20.29 -38.76
CA THR A 126 12.77 -21.54 -38.14
C THR A 126 11.95 -22.73 -38.67
N LYS A 127 11.96 -22.93 -40.00
CA LYS A 127 11.56 -24.22 -40.59
C LYS A 127 12.68 -25.21 -40.28
N ILE A 128 12.52 -25.95 -39.20
CA ILE A 128 13.29 -27.15 -38.94
C ILE A 128 13.01 -28.12 -40.10
N PHE A 129 14.00 -28.29 -40.98
CA PHE A 129 14.08 -29.44 -41.87
C PHE A 129 14.41 -30.66 -40.98
N ILE A 130 13.39 -31.42 -40.58
CA ILE A 130 13.62 -32.83 -40.21
C ILE A 130 13.48 -33.61 -41.50
N MET A 131 14.62 -33.99 -42.05
CA MET A 131 14.73 -35.06 -43.04
C MET A 131 14.62 -36.37 -42.26
N ILE A 132 13.58 -37.16 -42.53
CA ILE A 132 13.56 -38.59 -42.24
C ILE A 132 14.04 -39.30 -43.50
#